data_AF-A0A7U7D0Q9-F1
#
_entry.id   AF-A0A7U7D0Q9-F1
#
_cell.length_a   1.000
_cell.length_b   1.000
_cell.length_c   1.000
_cell.angle_alpha   90.00
_cell.angle_beta   90.00
_cell.angle_gamma   90.00
#
_symmetry.space_group_name_H-M   'P 1'
#
loop_
_entity.id
_entity.type
_entity.pdbx_description
1 polymer ?
#
loop_
_entity_poly.entity_id
_entity_poly.type
_entity_poly.pdbx_seq_one_letter_code
_entity_poly.pdbx_strand_id
1 'polypeptide(L)'
;MIAPYWEYKKQDPKLIKLYKKYGIDSLEMELKVAQWKKRLNQKLVDSFTVASMRDQNSRRDLNYQEITKNDKKNAELLKWMFKNYGFPSMQKIGLLSGDFFMPSGPILLHMADYDEYYPYFKTKILEYVKSGECPPRDYAAMIDRNNLHHKVPYTYGVYQGYENIKDSSIVNDNRKGIGLPSLTYRNKLAKDLADSLKTK
;
A
#
# COMPACT_ATOMS: atom_id res chain seq x y z
N MET A 1 -17.34 2.92 5.52
CA MET A 1 -16.61 3.78 6.48
C MET A 1 -15.13 3.74 6.15
N ILE A 2 -14.48 4.89 6.02
CA ILE A 2 -13.04 4.99 5.76
C ILE A 2 -12.29 4.98 7.10
N ALA A 3 -12.55 3.97 7.95
CA ALA A 3 -12.01 3.90 9.31
C ALA A 3 -10.47 3.99 9.36
N PRO A 4 -9.71 3.37 8.43
CA PRO A 4 -8.24 3.45 8.44
C PRO A 4 -7.68 4.87 8.26
N TYR A 5 -8.42 5.78 7.63
CA TYR A 5 -7.99 7.17 7.41
C TYR A 5 -8.69 8.17 8.34
N TRP A 6 -9.43 7.69 9.35
CA TRP A 6 -10.26 8.54 10.19
C TRP A 6 -9.48 9.70 10.82
N GLU A 7 -8.29 9.45 11.34
CA GLU A 7 -7.49 10.49 11.99
C GLU A 7 -7.17 11.68 11.06
N TYR A 8 -7.01 11.41 9.76
CA TYR A 8 -6.73 12.44 8.75
C TYR A 8 -7.99 13.06 8.14
N LYS A 9 -9.15 12.41 8.31
CA LYS A 9 -10.40 12.75 7.61
C LYS A 9 -11.51 13.21 8.54
N LYS A 10 -11.36 13.08 9.86
CA LYS A 10 -12.37 13.46 10.86
C LYS A 10 -12.76 14.93 10.85
N GLN A 11 -11.90 15.79 10.29
CA GLN A 11 -12.17 17.23 10.12
C GLN A 11 -12.61 17.60 8.68
N ASP A 12 -12.71 16.65 7.75
CA ASP A 12 -13.07 16.94 6.35
C ASP A 12 -14.56 17.35 6.26
N PRO A 13 -14.89 18.62 5.95
CA PRO A 13 -16.26 19.09 5.96
C PRO A 13 -17.13 18.40 4.91
N LYS A 14 -16.53 17.99 3.77
CA LYS A 14 -17.26 17.27 2.71
C LYS A 14 -17.64 15.87 3.19
N LEU A 15 -16.73 15.21 3.90
CA LEU A 15 -16.97 13.89 4.46
C LEU A 15 -18.03 13.95 5.57
N ILE A 16 -17.92 14.90 6.50
CA ILE A 16 -18.90 15.09 7.58
C ILE A 16 -20.29 15.37 6.99
N LYS A 17 -20.39 16.28 6.00
CA LYS A 17 -21.66 16.58 5.32
C LYS A 17 -22.26 15.35 4.64
N LEU A 18 -21.41 14.51 4.03
CA LEU A 18 -21.85 13.27 3.39
C LEU A 18 -22.46 12.31 4.41
N TYR A 19 -21.82 12.08 5.56
CA TYR A 19 -22.36 11.19 6.59
C TYR A 19 -23.64 11.73 7.22
N LYS A 20 -23.69 13.03 7.52
CA LYS A 20 -24.91 13.68 8.03
C LYS A 20 -26.10 13.52 7.08
N LYS A 21 -25.88 13.57 5.76
CA LYS A 21 -26.94 13.34 4.75
C LYS A 21 -27.60 11.95 4.91
N TYR A 22 -26.86 10.96 5.42
CA TYR A 22 -27.36 9.61 5.65
C TYR A 22 -27.70 9.33 7.13
N GLY A 23 -27.86 10.37 7.95
CA GLY A 23 -28.25 10.23 9.37
C GLY A 23 -27.14 9.76 10.30
N ILE A 24 -25.88 9.71 9.84
CA ILE A 24 -24.74 9.31 10.66
C ILE A 24 -24.09 10.58 11.22
N ASP A 25 -24.18 10.77 12.54
CA ASP A 25 -23.55 11.89 13.21
C ASP A 25 -22.08 11.62 13.58
N SER A 26 -21.38 12.64 14.06
CA SER A 26 -19.96 12.53 14.42
C SER A 26 -19.71 11.55 15.57
N LEU A 27 -20.64 11.42 16.51
CA LEU A 27 -20.49 10.50 17.65
C LEU A 27 -20.59 9.05 17.16
N GLU A 28 -21.56 8.75 16.30
CA GLU A 28 -21.69 7.44 15.69
C GLU A 28 -20.44 7.09 14.86
N MET A 29 -19.88 8.04 14.12
CA MET A 29 -18.62 7.84 13.41
C MET A 29 -17.48 7.44 14.35
N GLU A 30 -17.27 8.19 15.44
CA GLU A 30 -16.23 7.89 16.43
C GLU A 30 -16.44 6.51 17.08
N LEU A 31 -17.68 6.16 17.43
CA LEU A 31 -18.02 4.86 18.00
C LEU A 31 -17.69 3.72 17.04
N LYS A 32 -18.05 3.84 15.76
CA LYS A 32 -17.77 2.81 14.76
C LYS A 32 -16.27 2.67 14.49
N VAL A 33 -15.51 3.77 14.52
CA VAL A 33 -14.04 3.73 14.41
C VAL A 33 -13.42 3.07 15.64
N ALA A 34 -13.88 3.40 16.85
CA ALA A 34 -13.42 2.75 18.07
C ALA A 34 -13.71 1.25 18.08
N GLN A 35 -14.90 0.83 17.61
CA GLN A 35 -15.25 -0.58 17.43
C GLN A 35 -14.36 -1.27 16.40
N TRP A 36 -14.04 -0.60 15.29
CA TRP A 36 -13.10 -1.12 14.30
C TRP A 36 -11.68 -1.29 14.89
N LYS A 37 -11.16 -0.30 15.62
CA LYS A 37 -9.86 -0.38 16.31
C LYS A 37 -9.78 -1.59 17.25
N LYS A 38 -10.86 -1.89 17.98
CA LYS A 38 -10.96 -3.07 18.87
C LYS A 38 -10.96 -4.42 18.13
N ARG A 39 -11.29 -4.44 16.84
CA ARG A 39 -11.34 -5.67 16.01
C ARG A 39 -10.06 -5.91 15.21
N LEU A 40 -9.06 -5.03 15.31
CA LEU A 40 -7.77 -5.24 14.64
C LEU A 40 -7.13 -6.54 15.12
N ASN A 41 -6.41 -7.21 14.22
CA ASN A 41 -5.67 -8.41 14.58
C ASN A 41 -4.37 -8.00 15.27
N GLN A 42 -4.37 -7.93 16.59
CA GLN A 42 -3.25 -7.38 17.37
C GLN A 42 -1.92 -8.10 17.05
N LYS A 43 -1.92 -9.44 16.94
CA LYS A 43 -0.71 -10.19 16.62
C LYS A 43 -0.17 -9.83 15.22
N LEU A 44 -1.06 -9.60 14.25
CA LEU A 44 -0.67 -9.13 12.93
C LEU A 44 -0.21 -7.67 12.96
N VAL A 45 -0.85 -6.81 13.74
CA VAL A 45 -0.41 -5.42 13.99
C VAL A 45 1.02 -5.42 14.52
N ASP A 46 1.29 -6.11 15.63
CA ASP A 46 2.61 -6.16 16.26
C ASP A 46 3.68 -6.71 15.31
N SER A 47 3.36 -7.79 14.58
CA SER A 47 4.28 -8.38 13.61
C SER A 47 4.62 -7.41 12.48
N PHE A 48 3.61 -6.69 11.98
CA PHE A 48 3.79 -5.70 10.92
C PHE A 48 4.53 -4.45 11.41
N THR A 49 4.32 -4.05 12.67
CA THR A 49 5.09 -3.01 13.36
C THR A 49 6.57 -3.35 13.40
N VAL A 50 6.91 -4.58 13.80
CA VAL A 50 8.31 -5.04 13.82
C VAL A 50 8.94 -4.97 12.43
N ALA A 51 8.24 -5.45 11.40
CA ALA A 51 8.73 -5.39 10.02
C ALA A 51 8.96 -3.93 9.56
N SER A 52 7.97 -3.06 9.82
CA SER A 52 7.98 -1.64 9.44
C SER A 52 9.08 -0.84 10.15
N MET A 53 9.25 -1.05 11.46
CA MET A 53 10.32 -0.39 12.22
C MET A 53 11.69 -0.85 11.75
N ARG A 54 11.87 -2.15 11.50
CA ARG A 54 13.14 -2.70 11.00
C ARG A 54 13.50 -2.13 9.63
N ASP A 55 12.52 -2.05 8.73
CA ASP A 55 12.66 -1.46 7.40
C ASP A 55 13.12 0.00 7.49
N GLN A 56 12.41 0.83 8.25
CA GLN A 56 12.69 2.27 8.37
C GLN A 56 14.00 2.57 9.12
N ASN A 57 14.28 1.85 10.21
CA ASN A 57 15.48 2.10 11.02
C ASN A 57 16.77 1.71 10.29
N SER A 58 16.77 0.57 9.58
CA SER A 58 17.96 0.12 8.83
C SER A 58 18.40 1.08 7.72
N ARG A 59 17.47 1.92 7.24
CA ARG A 59 17.69 2.87 6.15
C ARG A 59 18.17 4.25 6.62
N ARG A 60 18.30 4.48 7.93
CA ARG A 60 18.82 5.76 8.46
C ARG A 60 20.31 5.95 8.20
N ASP A 61 21.10 4.87 8.35
CA ASP A 61 22.56 4.93 8.29
C ASP A 61 23.13 4.39 6.96
N LEU A 62 22.26 4.08 5.99
CA LEU A 62 22.59 3.58 4.64
C LEU A 62 23.59 2.39 4.59
N ASN A 63 23.63 1.58 5.66
CA ASN A 63 24.44 0.37 5.69
C ASN A 63 23.74 -0.75 4.89
N TYR A 64 24.17 -0.94 3.64
CA TYR A 64 23.58 -1.90 2.72
C TYR A 64 23.59 -3.36 3.20
N GLN A 65 24.60 -3.77 3.97
CA GLN A 65 24.65 -5.13 4.52
C GLN A 65 23.55 -5.33 5.57
N GLU A 66 23.35 -4.34 6.45
CA GLU A 66 22.27 -4.38 7.44
C GLU A 66 20.89 -4.23 6.80
N ILE A 67 20.74 -3.39 5.77
CA ILE A 67 19.49 -3.28 5.00
C ILE A 67 19.14 -4.64 4.38
N THR A 68 20.08 -5.26 3.66
CA THR A 68 19.89 -6.57 3.02
C THR A 68 19.45 -7.62 4.04
N LYS A 69 20.19 -7.74 5.14
CA LYS A 69 19.89 -8.68 6.23
C LYS A 69 18.50 -8.45 6.82
N ASN A 70 18.11 -7.20 7.02
CA ASN A 70 16.83 -6.83 7.60
C ASN A 70 15.65 -7.06 6.65
N ASP A 71 15.84 -6.78 5.36
CA ASP A 71 14.83 -7.04 4.33
C ASP A 71 14.60 -8.55 4.15
N LYS A 72 15.66 -9.38 4.18
CA LYS A 72 15.51 -10.85 4.16
C LYS A 72 14.71 -11.36 5.37
N LYS A 73 14.98 -10.82 6.57
CA LYS A 73 14.18 -11.13 7.76
C LYS A 73 12.73 -10.66 7.62
N ASN A 74 12.48 -9.52 6.97
CA ASN A 74 11.15 -9.02 6.70
C ASN A 74 10.42 -9.88 5.67
N ALA A 75 11.11 -10.39 4.66
CA ALA A 75 10.56 -11.34 3.68
C ALA A 75 10.01 -12.59 4.39
N GLU A 76 10.80 -13.21 5.27
CA GLU A 76 10.36 -14.38 6.03
C GLU A 76 9.20 -14.06 6.99
N LEU A 77 9.25 -12.91 7.67
CA LEU A 77 8.14 -12.48 8.53
C LEU A 77 6.85 -12.25 7.74
N LEU A 78 6.93 -11.64 6.55
CA LEU A 78 5.79 -11.45 5.65
C LEU A 78 5.20 -12.78 5.18
N LYS A 79 6.05 -13.73 4.76
CA LYS A 79 5.61 -15.09 4.39
C LYS A 79 4.87 -15.77 5.54
N TRP A 80 5.40 -15.65 6.76
CA TRP A 80 4.74 -16.18 7.95
C TRP A 80 3.40 -15.46 8.23
N MET A 81 3.33 -14.13 8.12
CA MET A 81 2.09 -13.37 8.29
C MET A 81 1.04 -13.81 7.26
N PHE A 82 1.42 -13.93 5.99
CA PHE A 82 0.54 -14.38 4.92
C PHE A 82 -0.02 -15.77 5.18
N LYS A 83 0.82 -16.70 5.67
CA LYS A 83 0.42 -18.07 6.00
C LYS A 83 -0.57 -18.13 7.16
N ASN A 84 -0.40 -17.30 8.19
CA ASN A 84 -1.16 -17.43 9.44
C ASN A 84 -2.36 -16.48 9.54
N TYR A 85 -2.31 -15.33 8.87
CA TYR A 85 -3.29 -14.24 9.03
C TYR A 85 -3.72 -13.61 7.70
N GLY A 86 -3.11 -14.01 6.58
CA GLY A 86 -3.29 -13.37 5.29
C GLY A 86 -2.55 -12.03 5.17
N PHE A 87 -2.96 -11.20 4.22
CA PHE A 87 -2.32 -9.91 4.00
C PHE A 87 -2.60 -8.93 5.15
N PRO A 88 -1.62 -8.11 5.58
CA PRO A 88 -1.82 -7.03 6.55
C PRO A 88 -2.57 -5.86 5.91
N SER A 89 -3.84 -6.07 5.58
CA SER A 89 -4.68 -5.05 4.95
C SER A 89 -5.01 -3.93 5.94
N MET A 90 -5.35 -2.75 5.42
CA MET A 90 -5.78 -1.62 6.24
C MET A 90 -6.97 -1.97 7.15
N GLN A 91 -7.82 -2.93 6.77
CA GLN A 91 -8.94 -3.35 7.61
C GLN A 91 -8.48 -4.21 8.79
N LYS A 92 -7.39 -4.96 8.65
CA LYS A 92 -6.85 -5.88 9.66
C LYS A 92 -5.88 -5.20 10.62
N ILE A 93 -5.08 -4.25 10.12
CA ILE A 93 -4.01 -3.61 10.91
C ILE A 93 -4.11 -2.09 11.01
N GLY A 94 -4.99 -1.44 10.25
CA GLY A 94 -5.00 0.02 10.14
C GLY A 94 -3.77 0.58 9.42
N LEU A 95 -3.42 1.82 9.75
CA LEU A 95 -2.23 2.52 9.25
C LEU A 95 -1.25 2.91 10.38
N LEU A 96 -1.67 2.73 11.63
CA LEU A 96 -0.97 3.20 12.83
C LEU A 96 -0.91 2.08 13.87
N SER A 97 0.26 1.93 14.49
CA SER A 97 0.44 1.17 15.73
C SER A 97 0.88 2.15 16.81
N GLY A 98 -0.03 2.55 17.69
CA GLY A 98 0.17 3.76 18.50
C GLY A 98 0.32 4.97 17.57
N ASP A 99 1.43 5.70 17.71
CA ASP A 99 1.76 6.85 16.86
C ASP A 99 2.64 6.49 15.65
N PHE A 100 3.00 5.21 15.48
CA PHE A 100 3.91 4.78 14.43
C PHE A 100 3.15 4.48 13.13
N PHE A 101 3.50 5.19 12.04
CA PHE A 101 2.89 5.04 10.72
C PHE A 101 3.51 3.89 9.92
N MET A 102 2.65 3.00 9.42
CA MET A 102 3.03 1.70 8.85
C MET A 102 2.37 1.43 7.49
N PRO A 103 2.74 2.17 6.43
CA PRO A 103 2.26 1.86 5.09
C PRO A 103 2.88 0.55 4.58
N SER A 104 2.09 -0.29 3.92
CA SER A 104 2.60 -1.55 3.35
C SER A 104 3.41 -1.38 2.07
N GLY A 105 3.07 -0.38 1.26
CA GLY A 105 3.74 -0.09 -0.01
C GLY A 105 5.27 -0.15 0.04
N PRO A 106 5.96 0.60 0.92
CA PRO A 106 7.42 0.59 1.00
C PRO A 106 8.03 -0.80 1.26
N ILE A 107 7.49 -1.55 2.23
CA ILE A 107 8.03 -2.88 2.56
C ILE A 107 7.85 -3.84 1.39
N LEU A 108 6.67 -3.83 0.75
CA LEU A 108 6.42 -4.67 -0.42
C LEU A 108 7.31 -4.28 -1.60
N LEU A 109 7.53 -2.98 -1.80
CA LEU A 109 8.41 -2.46 -2.82
C LEU A 109 9.85 -2.98 -2.65
N HIS A 110 10.35 -3.13 -1.41
CA HIS A 110 11.69 -3.69 -1.17
C HIS A 110 11.78 -5.18 -1.48
N MET A 111 10.67 -5.93 -1.45
CA MET A 111 10.67 -7.35 -1.86
C MET A 111 10.99 -7.55 -3.35
N ALA A 112 10.93 -6.48 -4.14
CA ALA A 112 11.33 -6.48 -5.55
C ALA A 112 12.84 -6.69 -5.77
N ASP A 113 13.65 -6.41 -4.75
CA ASP A 113 15.12 -6.36 -4.85
C ASP A 113 15.78 -7.74 -4.64
N TYR A 114 14.99 -8.76 -4.27
CA TYR A 114 15.50 -10.05 -3.83
C TYR A 114 14.92 -11.19 -4.66
N ASP A 115 15.68 -11.65 -5.66
CA ASP A 115 15.25 -12.68 -6.62
C ASP A 115 14.81 -13.99 -5.96
N GLU A 116 15.43 -14.35 -4.83
CA GLU A 116 15.07 -15.55 -4.05
C GLU A 116 13.65 -15.49 -3.47
N TYR A 117 13.11 -14.29 -3.22
CA TYR A 117 11.76 -14.11 -2.66
C TYR A 117 10.74 -13.59 -3.67
N TYR A 118 11.20 -12.90 -4.71
CA TYR A 118 10.34 -12.22 -5.67
C TYR A 118 9.28 -13.13 -6.31
N PRO A 119 9.57 -14.37 -6.76
CA PRO A 119 8.55 -15.26 -7.34
C PRO A 119 7.38 -15.55 -6.40
N TYR A 120 7.67 -15.75 -5.11
CA TYR A 120 6.65 -15.97 -4.09
C TYR A 120 5.79 -14.71 -3.92
N PHE A 121 6.41 -13.54 -3.73
CA PHE A 121 5.68 -12.29 -3.51
C PHE A 121 4.89 -11.85 -4.74
N LYS A 122 5.45 -11.98 -5.95
CA LYS A 122 4.77 -11.73 -7.22
C LYS A 122 3.47 -12.53 -7.34
N THR A 123 3.49 -13.79 -6.93
CA THR A 123 2.30 -14.66 -7.00
C THR A 123 1.33 -14.33 -5.87
N LYS A 124 1.81 -14.32 -4.63
CA LYS A 124 0.95 -14.23 -3.45
C LYS A 124 0.32 -12.86 -3.29
N ILE A 125 1.03 -11.78 -3.59
CA ILE A 125 0.46 -10.42 -3.49
C ILE A 125 -0.60 -10.19 -4.58
N LEU A 126 -0.46 -10.79 -5.76
CA LEU A 126 -1.48 -10.71 -6.80
C LEU A 126 -2.81 -11.33 -6.36
N GLU A 127 -2.77 -12.43 -5.61
CA GLU A 127 -3.98 -13.01 -5.00
C GLU A 127 -4.67 -12.00 -4.07
N TYR A 128 -3.90 -11.27 -3.25
CA TYR A 128 -4.42 -10.26 -2.35
C TYR A 128 -4.90 -8.98 -3.07
N VAL A 129 -4.33 -8.66 -4.23
CA VAL A 129 -4.89 -7.62 -5.10
C VAL A 129 -6.26 -8.04 -5.61
N LYS A 130 -6.39 -9.28 -6.09
CA LYS A 130 -7.66 -9.82 -6.60
C LYS A 130 -8.73 -9.95 -5.51
N SER A 131 -8.36 -10.22 -4.26
CA SER A 131 -9.29 -10.25 -3.13
C SER A 131 -9.64 -8.86 -2.59
N GLY A 132 -8.94 -7.81 -3.02
CA GLY A 132 -9.13 -6.43 -2.54
C GLY A 132 -8.42 -6.13 -1.21
N GLU A 133 -7.57 -7.03 -0.72
CA GLU A 133 -6.80 -6.82 0.52
C GLU A 133 -5.53 -5.98 0.31
N CYS A 134 -4.92 -6.06 -0.88
CA CYS A 134 -3.73 -5.30 -1.26
C CYS A 134 -4.09 -4.21 -2.29
N PRO A 135 -3.70 -2.94 -2.08
CA PRO A 135 -3.85 -1.91 -3.11
C PRO A 135 -3.12 -2.30 -4.41
N PRO A 136 -3.78 -2.26 -5.58
CA PRO A 136 -3.16 -2.60 -6.85
C PRO A 136 -1.87 -1.82 -7.15
N ARG A 137 -1.79 -0.57 -6.67
CA ARG A 137 -0.64 0.29 -6.84
C ARG A 137 0.62 -0.25 -6.15
N ASP A 138 0.48 -0.85 -4.97
CA ASP A 138 1.62 -1.35 -4.19
C ASP A 138 2.23 -2.57 -4.89
N TYR A 139 1.38 -3.48 -5.37
CA TYR A 139 1.80 -4.60 -6.21
C TYR A 139 2.48 -4.13 -7.50
N ALA A 140 1.84 -3.21 -8.23
CA ALA A 140 2.39 -2.69 -9.47
C ALA A 140 3.76 -2.03 -9.29
N ALA A 141 3.96 -1.29 -8.21
CA ALA A 141 5.24 -0.66 -7.89
C ALA A 141 6.34 -1.71 -7.63
N MET A 142 6.03 -2.79 -6.90
CA MET A 142 6.97 -3.92 -6.70
C MET A 142 7.37 -4.57 -8.03
N ILE A 143 6.40 -4.83 -8.92
CA ILE A 143 6.67 -5.44 -10.23
C ILE A 143 7.54 -4.51 -11.09
N ASP A 144 7.17 -3.23 -11.21
CA ASP A 144 7.92 -2.29 -12.05
C ASP A 144 9.34 -2.03 -11.50
N ARG A 145 9.52 -2.04 -10.17
CA ARG A 145 10.84 -1.95 -9.55
C ARG A 145 11.70 -3.17 -9.88
N ASN A 146 11.16 -4.38 -9.78
CA ASN A 146 11.90 -5.58 -10.16
C ASN A 146 12.27 -5.55 -11.66
N ASN A 147 11.33 -5.13 -12.53
CA ASN A 147 11.61 -4.94 -13.95
C ASN A 147 12.73 -3.92 -14.19
N LEU A 148 12.77 -2.82 -13.42
CA LEU A 148 13.87 -1.84 -13.49
C LEU A 148 15.22 -2.49 -13.19
N HIS A 149 15.32 -3.27 -12.11
CA HIS A 149 16.55 -3.98 -11.75
C HIS A 149 17.02 -4.94 -12.84
N HIS A 150 16.08 -5.55 -13.57
CA HIS A 150 16.34 -6.48 -14.66
C HIS A 150 16.38 -5.82 -16.04
N LYS A 151 16.28 -4.49 -16.13
CA LYS A 151 16.28 -3.72 -17.40
C LYS A 151 15.17 -4.17 -18.36
N VAL A 152 14.02 -4.57 -17.82
CA VAL A 152 12.81 -4.95 -18.56
C VAL A 152 11.83 -3.76 -18.56
N PRO A 153 11.03 -3.56 -19.63
CA PRO A 153 10.00 -2.52 -19.66
C PRO A 153 9.02 -2.62 -18.50
N TYR A 154 8.41 -1.49 -18.13
CA TYR A 154 7.40 -1.47 -17.08
C TYR A 154 6.14 -2.23 -17.50
N THR A 155 5.63 -3.03 -16.56
CA THR A 155 4.37 -3.76 -16.75
C THR A 155 3.18 -2.85 -16.47
N TYR A 156 3.31 -1.95 -15.50
CA TYR A 156 2.21 -1.10 -15.04
C TYR A 156 2.50 0.40 -15.09
N GLY A 157 3.77 0.84 -15.11
CA GLY A 157 4.14 2.26 -15.16
C GLY A 157 3.79 3.05 -13.89
N VAL A 158 4.10 2.51 -12.72
CA VAL A 158 3.77 3.08 -11.41
C VAL A 158 5.00 3.60 -10.64
N TYR A 159 6.19 3.02 -10.85
CA TYR A 159 7.36 3.26 -10.00
C TYR A 159 8.09 4.59 -10.27
N GLN A 160 8.74 4.78 -11.44
CA GLN A 160 9.53 5.98 -11.76
C GLN A 160 9.06 6.66 -13.06
N GLY A 161 7.75 6.85 -13.23
CA GLY A 161 7.20 7.52 -14.41
C GLY A 161 7.09 6.62 -15.64
N TYR A 162 7.06 7.23 -16.84
CA TYR A 162 6.65 6.56 -18.09
C TYR A 162 7.80 6.27 -19.05
N GLU A 163 9.04 6.63 -18.69
CA GLU A 163 10.22 6.52 -19.55
C GLU A 163 10.52 5.08 -19.99
N ASN A 164 10.20 4.09 -19.15
CA ASN A 164 10.40 2.67 -19.45
C ASN A 164 9.15 1.98 -20.02
N ILE A 165 8.13 2.73 -20.48
CA ILE A 165 6.96 2.18 -21.17
C ILE A 165 7.25 2.10 -22.67
N LYS A 166 7.27 0.88 -23.22
CA LYS A 166 7.40 0.65 -24.67
C LYS A 166 6.07 0.67 -25.41
N ASP A 167 5.02 0.11 -24.79
CA ASP A 167 3.69 0.02 -25.37
C ASP A 167 2.65 0.40 -24.31
N SER A 168 2.03 1.56 -24.50
CA SER A 168 1.02 2.07 -23.58
C SER A 168 -0.30 1.29 -23.61
N SER A 169 -0.62 0.60 -24.71
CA SER A 169 -1.82 -0.24 -24.83
C SER A 169 -1.69 -1.46 -23.93
N ILE A 170 -0.58 -2.20 -24.05
CA ILE A 170 -0.29 -3.37 -23.20
C ILE A 170 -0.25 -2.97 -21.72
N VAL A 171 0.39 -1.85 -21.40
CA VAL A 171 0.42 -1.33 -20.02
C VAL A 171 -0.99 -1.00 -19.51
N ASN A 172 -1.85 -0.37 -20.33
CA ASN A 172 -3.22 -0.08 -19.94
C ASN A 172 -4.07 -1.35 -19.73
N ASP A 173 -3.87 -2.38 -20.56
CA ASP A 173 -4.54 -3.68 -20.41
C ASP A 173 -4.11 -4.39 -19.12
N ASN A 174 -2.80 -4.41 -18.83
CA ASN A 174 -2.27 -4.93 -17.58
C ASN A 174 -2.83 -4.17 -16.36
N ARG A 175 -2.85 -2.84 -16.42
CA ARG A 175 -3.40 -1.96 -15.37
C ARG A 175 -4.86 -2.29 -15.12
N LYS A 176 -5.67 -2.43 -16.18
CA LYS A 176 -7.08 -2.84 -16.08
C LYS A 176 -7.22 -4.19 -15.40
N GLY A 177 -6.36 -5.17 -15.73
CA GLY A 177 -6.38 -6.52 -15.16
C GLY A 177 -6.17 -6.59 -13.65
N ILE A 178 -5.56 -5.56 -13.04
CA ILE A 178 -5.38 -5.47 -11.58
C ILE A 178 -6.19 -4.34 -10.93
N GLY A 179 -7.07 -3.66 -11.69
CA GLY A 179 -7.92 -2.58 -11.17
C GLY A 179 -7.25 -1.21 -11.07
N LEU A 180 -6.13 -0.99 -11.77
CA LEU A 180 -5.54 0.34 -11.95
C LEU A 180 -6.23 1.11 -13.09
N PRO A 181 -6.37 2.44 -12.95
CA PRO A 181 -6.85 3.28 -14.05
C PRO A 181 -5.86 3.30 -15.22
N SER A 182 -6.30 3.65 -16.43
CA SER A 182 -5.37 3.91 -17.55
C SER A 182 -4.38 5.03 -17.23
N LEU A 183 -3.25 5.07 -17.94
CA LEU A 183 -2.21 6.09 -17.76
C LEU A 183 -2.78 7.51 -17.96
N THR A 184 -3.57 7.71 -19.03
CA THR A 184 -4.24 8.98 -19.33
C THR A 184 -5.19 9.40 -18.21
N TYR A 185 -6.02 8.49 -17.72
CA TYR A 185 -6.96 8.81 -16.64
C TYR A 185 -6.24 9.10 -15.31
N ARG A 186 -5.17 8.36 -15.00
CA ARG A 186 -4.31 8.64 -13.84
C ARG A 186 -3.73 10.06 -13.92
N ASN A 187 -3.25 10.48 -15.08
CA ASN A 187 -2.69 11.82 -15.25
C ASN A 187 -3.74 12.90 -15.07
N LYS A 188 -4.97 12.67 -15.55
CA LYS A 188 -6.11 13.55 -15.27
C LYS A 188 -6.36 13.67 -13.77
N LEU A 189 -6.44 12.55 -13.04
CA LEU A 189 -6.61 12.56 -11.58
C LEU A 189 -5.51 13.33 -10.84
N ALA A 190 -4.25 13.16 -11.26
CA ALA A 190 -3.13 13.88 -10.68
C ALA A 190 -3.22 15.40 -10.93
N LYS A 191 -3.63 15.80 -12.14
CA LYS A 191 -3.87 17.21 -12.48
C LYS A 191 -5.03 17.80 -11.68
N ASP A 192 -6.17 17.13 -11.65
CA ASP A 192 -7.36 17.57 -10.90
C ASP A 192 -7.03 17.77 -9.41
N LEU A 193 -6.23 16.86 -8.83
CA LEU A 193 -5.74 17.02 -7.45
C LEU A 193 -4.84 18.24 -7.31
N ALA A 194 -3.84 18.40 -8.18
CA ALA A 194 -2.91 19.53 -8.14
C ALA A 194 -3.62 20.88 -8.27
N ASP A 195 -4.60 20.98 -9.17
CA ASP A 195 -5.38 22.20 -9.36
C ASP A 195 -6.27 22.49 -8.15
N SER A 196 -6.86 21.46 -7.52
CA SER A 196 -7.65 21.63 -6.29
C SER A 196 -6.85 22.15 -5.08
N LEU A 197 -5.54 21.89 -5.06
CA LEU A 197 -4.64 22.37 -4.01
C LEU A 197 -4.22 23.84 -4.23
N LYS A 198 -4.24 24.34 -5.47
CA LYS A 198 -3.94 25.75 -5.78
C LYS A 198 -5.10 26.69 -5.46
N THR A 199 -6.32 26.16 -5.45
CA THR A 199 -7.56 26.91 -5.16
C THR A 199 -7.91 26.96 -3.66
N LYS A 200 -7.00 26.52 -2.79
CA LYS A 200 -7.08 26.61 -1.33
C LYS A 200 -6.07 27.61 -0.82
#